data_AF-A0A6L6WFP3-F1
#
_entry.id   AF-A0A6L6WFP3-F1
#
_cell.length_a   1.000
_cell.length_b   1.000
_cell.length_c   1.000
_cell.angle_alpha   90.00
_cell.angle_beta   90.00
_cell.angle_gamma   90.00
#
_symmetry.space_group_name_H-M   'P 1'
#
loop_
_entity.id
_entity.type
_entity.pdbx_description
1 polymer ?
#
loop_
_entity_poly.entity_id
_entity_poly.type
_entity_poly.pdbx_seq_one_letter_code
_entity_poly.pdbx_strand_id
1 'polypeptide(L)'
;MQRRVSSIDEKTWSAGHLAVTKEIERIQAEMLSENLPMAEVVETNPETGKFRAVPIPVENPVTVAALLSQIEDSLEDCLGGHNGLAQHSGTVKKLNRVLTKYRDDPQNAELTLTRVAGSLRSQLHDTRELPDNEDNLSLLDAVEEGVRGIRANHPEVAKNREQLAQQAMKALAPEDKELLAQALPVLAEISEPELAEDFEADIPELINDTILPLPDGAPPLPGTDVTTRVFSRVSKMAIATEKGAQIFDSKEIKTARLAHLGYTVLGLLYSLAQIGLRILGII
;
A
#
# COMPACT_ATOMS: atom_id res chain seq x y z
N MET A 1 1.69 22.62 1.14
CA MET A 1 2.29 22.83 -0.20
C MET A 1 2.90 24.21 -0.37
N GLN A 2 2.12 25.30 -0.40
CA GLN A 2 2.62 26.66 -0.71
C GLN A 2 3.83 27.12 0.14
N ARG A 3 3.85 26.82 1.45
CA ARG A 3 4.99 27.14 2.34
C ARG A 3 6.30 26.41 1.98
N ARG A 4 6.22 25.17 1.46
CA ARG A 4 7.42 24.41 1.05
C ARG A 4 7.95 24.93 -0.28
N VAL A 5 7.05 25.21 -1.23
CA VAL A 5 7.42 25.83 -2.52
C VAL A 5 8.03 27.21 -2.33
N SER A 6 7.52 28.03 -1.40
CA SER A 6 8.11 29.34 -1.11
C SER A 6 9.50 29.27 -0.46
N SER A 7 9.92 28.08 -0.02
CA SER A 7 11.23 27.85 0.60
C SER A 7 12.26 27.27 -0.39
N ILE A 8 11.91 27.16 -1.68
CA ILE A 8 12.84 26.76 -2.74
C ILE A 8 13.95 27.82 -2.85
N ASP A 9 15.21 27.36 -2.90
CA ASP A 9 16.39 28.22 -2.95
C ASP A 9 16.41 29.09 -4.21
N GLU A 10 16.89 30.33 -4.06
CA GLU A 10 17.00 31.32 -5.14
C GLU A 10 17.82 30.81 -6.33
N LYS A 11 18.80 29.93 -6.10
CA LYS A 11 19.59 29.31 -7.17
C LYS A 11 18.72 28.42 -8.06
N THR A 12 17.75 27.70 -7.49
CA THR A 12 16.82 26.86 -8.26
C THR A 12 15.86 27.73 -9.06
N TRP A 13 15.37 28.83 -8.48
CA TRP A 13 14.59 29.83 -9.21
C TRP A 13 15.37 30.43 -10.38
N SER A 14 16.64 30.77 -10.15
CA SER A 14 17.54 31.34 -11.15
C SER A 14 17.92 30.35 -12.27
N ALA A 15 17.91 29.04 -11.98
CA ALA A 15 18.15 27.98 -12.98
C ALA A 15 17.01 27.81 -13.98
N GLY A 16 15.87 28.48 -13.75
CA GLY A 16 14.74 28.56 -14.67
C GLY A 16 13.63 27.56 -14.40
N HIS A 17 12.54 27.71 -15.17
CA HIS A 17 11.26 27.03 -14.93
C HIS A 17 11.36 25.49 -14.78
N LEU A 18 12.16 24.79 -15.60
CA LEU A 18 12.30 23.33 -15.51
C LEU A 18 12.93 22.88 -14.19
N ALA A 19 13.90 23.63 -13.66
CA ALA A 19 14.52 23.31 -12.38
C ALA A 19 13.52 23.50 -11.22
N VAL A 20 12.73 24.56 -11.28
CA VAL A 20 11.66 24.82 -10.31
C VAL A 20 10.57 23.73 -10.37
N THR A 21 10.12 23.34 -11.57
CA THR A 21 9.12 22.27 -11.73
C THR A 21 9.60 20.98 -11.11
N LYS A 22 10.84 20.56 -11.40
CA LYS A 22 11.42 19.35 -10.83
C LYS A 22 11.48 19.41 -9.29
N GLU A 23 11.86 20.56 -8.73
CA GLU A 23 11.93 20.73 -7.29
C GLU A 23 10.53 20.70 -6.63
N ILE A 24 9.51 21.24 -7.31
CA ILE A 24 8.11 21.14 -6.87
C ILE A 24 7.66 19.67 -6.85
N GLU A 25 7.96 18.90 -7.89
CA GLU A 25 7.63 17.47 -7.98
C GLU A 25 8.32 16.66 -6.88
N ARG A 26 9.59 16.97 -6.59
CA ARG A 26 10.33 16.40 -5.45
C ARG A 26 9.64 16.69 -4.12
N ILE A 27 9.28 17.95 -3.87
CA ILE A 27 8.54 18.37 -2.66
C ILE A 27 7.21 17.63 -2.56
N GLN A 28 6.50 17.44 -3.68
CA GLN A 28 5.24 16.70 -3.73
C GLN A 28 5.43 15.24 -3.33
N ALA A 29 6.44 14.56 -3.87
CA ALA A 29 6.76 13.18 -3.49
C ALA A 29 7.11 13.06 -2.00
N GLU A 30 7.93 13.98 -1.47
CA GLU A 30 8.24 14.03 -0.03
C GLU A 30 7.00 14.24 0.83
N MET A 31 6.15 15.20 0.45
CA MET A 31 4.90 15.46 1.15
C MET A 31 4.00 14.22 1.13
N LEU A 32 3.87 13.52 0.00
CA LEU A 32 3.06 12.32 -0.07
C LEU A 32 3.60 11.22 0.84
N SER A 33 4.92 10.99 0.83
CA SER A 33 5.58 9.98 1.66
C SER A 33 5.38 10.25 3.16
N GLU A 34 5.44 11.52 3.57
CA GLU A 34 5.16 11.94 4.94
C GLU A 34 3.69 11.74 5.34
N ASN A 35 2.76 11.92 4.40
CA ASN A 35 1.33 11.78 4.67
C ASN A 35 0.86 10.32 4.62
N LEU A 36 1.53 9.44 3.89
CA LEU A 36 1.21 8.01 3.82
C LEU A 36 2.34 7.19 4.44
N PRO A 37 2.55 7.29 5.76
CA PRO A 37 3.68 6.65 6.39
C PRO A 37 3.48 5.13 6.37
N MET A 38 4.57 4.42 6.14
CA MET A 38 4.64 2.96 6.23
C MET A 38 5.94 2.57 6.90
N ALA A 39 5.90 1.55 7.76
CA ALA A 39 7.05 0.98 8.46
C ALA A 39 7.91 0.10 7.53
N GLU A 40 8.38 0.71 6.44
CA GLU A 40 9.29 0.10 5.47
C GLU A 40 10.19 1.18 4.86
N VAL A 41 11.34 0.78 4.37
CA VAL A 41 12.21 1.61 3.53
C VAL A 41 12.12 1.11 2.10
N VAL A 42 11.94 2.01 1.13
CA VAL A 42 12.12 1.65 -0.28
C VAL A 42 13.49 2.10 -0.72
N GLU A 43 14.27 1.16 -1.23
CA GLU A 43 15.63 1.38 -1.69
C GLU A 43 15.88 0.67 -3.02
N THR A 44 16.99 1.03 -3.67
CA THR A 44 17.41 0.40 -4.91
C THR A 44 18.44 -0.68 -4.62
N ASN A 45 18.22 -1.90 -5.10
CA ASN A 45 19.19 -2.97 -5.02
C ASN A 45 20.38 -2.63 -5.94
N PRO A 46 21.61 -2.50 -5.42
CA PRO A 46 22.77 -2.13 -6.23
C PRO A 46 23.16 -3.18 -7.28
N GLU A 47 22.76 -4.45 -7.10
CA GLU A 47 23.12 -5.53 -8.02
C GLU A 47 22.21 -5.57 -9.26
N THR A 48 20.91 -5.39 -9.05
CA THR A 48 19.89 -5.51 -10.12
C THR A 48 19.44 -4.16 -10.65
N GLY A 49 19.67 -3.11 -9.88
CA GLY A 49 19.17 -1.76 -10.12
C GLY A 49 17.67 -1.56 -9.90
N LYS A 50 16.99 -2.54 -9.31
CA LYS A 50 15.54 -2.54 -9.08
C LYS A 50 15.18 -2.04 -7.69
N PHE A 51 13.93 -1.58 -7.53
CA PHE A 51 13.41 -1.19 -6.22
C PHE A 51 13.02 -2.40 -5.38
N ARG A 52 13.33 -2.35 -4.09
CA ARG A 52 12.79 -3.27 -3.08
C ARG A 52 12.22 -2.49 -1.91
N ALA A 53 11.14 -3.01 -1.33
CA ALA A 53 10.61 -2.56 -0.06
C ALA A 53 11.20 -3.45 1.05
N VAL A 54 11.83 -2.83 2.04
CA VAL A 54 12.44 -3.52 3.19
C VAL A 54 11.64 -3.13 4.44
N PRO A 55 10.89 -4.07 5.04
CA PRO A 55 10.13 -3.79 6.25
C PRO A 55 11.05 -3.39 7.40
N ILE A 56 10.56 -2.51 8.27
CA ILE A 56 11.23 -2.22 9.53
C ILE A 56 10.96 -3.41 10.47
N PRO A 57 12.00 -4.06 11.02
CA PRO A 57 11.81 -5.27 11.83
C PRO A 57 10.95 -5.04 13.09
N VAL A 58 10.20 -6.08 13.46
CA VAL A 58 9.35 -6.12 14.66
C VAL A 58 10.20 -6.09 15.94
N GLU A 59 9.81 -5.29 16.94
CA GLU A 59 10.46 -5.28 18.25
C GLU A 59 10.27 -6.61 19.02
N ASN A 60 9.09 -7.22 18.91
CA ASN A 60 8.76 -8.51 19.54
C ASN A 60 8.25 -9.53 18.50
N PRO A 61 9.17 -10.17 17.73
CA PRO A 61 8.80 -11.09 16.65
C PRO A 61 8.11 -12.36 17.17
N VAL A 62 8.38 -12.79 18.41
CA VAL A 62 7.78 -13.99 19.00
C VAL A 62 6.28 -13.82 19.20
N THR A 63 5.86 -12.67 19.74
CA THR A 63 4.44 -12.38 19.95
C THR A 63 3.69 -12.25 18.62
N VAL A 64 4.29 -11.58 17.62
CA VAL A 64 3.66 -11.49 16.28
C VAL A 64 3.55 -12.87 15.63
N ALA A 65 4.58 -13.71 15.71
CA ALA A 65 4.53 -15.07 15.20
C ALA A 65 3.41 -15.90 15.86
N ALA A 66 3.23 -15.77 17.17
CA ALA A 66 2.15 -16.47 17.89
C ALA A 66 0.75 -16.03 17.44
N LEU A 67 0.54 -14.72 17.22
CA LEU A 67 -0.72 -14.18 16.70
C LEU A 67 -1.01 -14.71 15.29
N LEU A 68 0.00 -14.74 14.42
CA LEU A 68 -0.15 -15.28 13.07
C LEU A 68 -0.45 -16.78 13.06
N SER A 69 0.19 -17.55 13.95
CA SER A 69 -0.13 -18.98 14.11
C SER A 69 -1.57 -19.20 14.58
N GLN A 70 -2.08 -18.39 15.51
CA GLN A 70 -3.48 -18.49 15.93
C GLN A 70 -4.47 -18.22 14.78
N ILE A 71 -4.14 -17.27 13.89
CA ILE A 71 -4.93 -17.00 12.69
C ILE A 71 -4.86 -18.19 11.72
N GLU A 72 -3.70 -18.80 11.56
CA GLU A 72 -3.50 -19.99 10.73
C GLU A 72 -4.35 -21.17 11.21
N ASP A 73 -4.30 -21.48 12.51
CA ASP A 73 -5.09 -22.54 13.14
C ASP A 73 -6.60 -22.29 12.93
N SER A 74 -7.07 -21.07 13.21
CA SER A 74 -8.48 -20.71 13.06
C SER A 74 -8.95 -20.77 11.60
N LEU A 75 -8.06 -20.44 10.66
CA LEU A 75 -8.35 -20.55 9.23
C LEU A 75 -8.46 -22.02 8.79
N GLU A 76 -7.59 -22.89 9.30
CA GLU A 76 -7.64 -24.33 9.03
C GLU A 76 -8.98 -24.92 9.49
N ASP A 77 -9.42 -24.59 10.70
CA ASP A 77 -10.70 -25.05 11.26
C ASP A 77 -11.89 -24.56 10.40
N CYS A 78 -11.89 -23.28 10.01
CA CYS A 78 -12.90 -22.72 9.10
C CYS A 78 -12.97 -23.45 7.75
N LEU A 79 -11.82 -23.85 7.18
CA LEU A 79 -11.76 -24.50 5.87
C LEU A 79 -12.05 -26.02 5.94
N GLY A 80 -11.75 -26.65 7.08
CA GLY A 80 -11.99 -28.07 7.30
C GLY A 80 -13.47 -28.41 7.56
N GLY A 81 -14.26 -27.45 8.04
CA GLY A 81 -15.67 -27.62 8.37
C GLY A 81 -16.67 -27.20 7.27
N HIS A 82 -17.97 -27.39 7.55
CA HIS A 82 -19.06 -26.88 6.72
C HIS A 82 -19.42 -25.43 7.09
N ASN A 83 -18.41 -24.55 7.09
CA ASN A 83 -18.51 -23.20 7.63
C ASN A 83 -18.82 -22.11 6.58
N GLY A 84 -19.05 -22.51 5.31
CA GLY A 84 -19.39 -21.59 4.22
C GLY A 84 -18.21 -20.78 3.66
N LEU A 85 -17.06 -20.74 4.35
CA LEU A 85 -15.86 -20.08 3.88
C LEU A 85 -15.19 -20.90 2.76
N ALA A 86 -15.18 -20.35 1.54
CA ALA A 86 -14.56 -21.01 0.40
C ALA A 86 -13.04 -20.78 0.37
N GLN A 87 -12.26 -21.84 0.13
CA GLN A 87 -10.80 -21.78 0.01
C GLN A 87 -10.30 -20.80 -1.07
N HIS A 88 -11.08 -20.59 -2.12
CA HIS A 88 -10.76 -19.68 -3.23
C HIS A 88 -11.31 -18.25 -3.05
N SER A 89 -11.94 -17.96 -1.90
CA SER A 89 -12.47 -16.63 -1.60
C SER A 89 -11.37 -15.58 -1.50
N GLY A 90 -11.73 -14.32 -1.74
CA GLY A 90 -10.80 -13.19 -1.60
C GLY A 90 -10.25 -13.05 -0.18
N THR A 91 -11.06 -13.33 0.84
CA THR A 91 -10.69 -13.31 2.26
C THR A 91 -9.60 -14.33 2.56
N VAL A 92 -9.78 -15.58 2.14
CA VAL A 92 -8.80 -16.65 2.36
C VAL A 92 -7.49 -16.38 1.61
N LYS A 93 -7.56 -15.86 0.37
CA LYS A 93 -6.36 -15.45 -0.38
C LYS A 93 -5.56 -14.38 0.35
N LYS A 94 -6.24 -13.39 0.95
CA LYS A 94 -5.60 -12.32 1.73
C LYS A 94 -4.96 -12.86 3.01
N LEU A 95 -5.65 -13.73 3.74
CA LEU A 95 -5.11 -14.40 4.93
C LEU A 95 -3.86 -15.21 4.61
N ASN A 96 -3.92 -16.07 3.57
CA ASN A 96 -2.77 -16.85 3.14
C ASN A 96 -1.58 -15.98 2.76
N ARG A 97 -1.82 -14.81 2.15
CA ARG A 97 -0.75 -13.84 1.85
C ARG A 97 -0.10 -13.30 3.12
N VAL A 98 -0.87 -13.01 4.16
CA VAL A 98 -0.32 -12.58 5.46
C VAL A 98 0.55 -13.68 6.08
N LEU A 99 0.03 -14.91 6.12
CA LEU A 99 0.70 -16.04 6.77
C LEU A 99 2.00 -16.48 6.06
N THR A 100 2.08 -16.26 4.75
CA THR A 100 3.22 -16.69 3.94
C THR A 100 4.17 -15.55 3.56
N LYS A 101 3.66 -14.44 3.03
CA LYS A 101 4.45 -13.34 2.47
C LYS A 101 4.71 -12.22 3.48
N TYR A 102 3.70 -11.80 4.24
CA TYR A 102 3.81 -10.66 5.15
C TYR A 102 4.14 -11.04 6.59
N ARG A 103 4.62 -12.28 6.83
CA ARG A 103 4.94 -12.77 8.18
C ARG A 103 5.95 -11.89 8.90
N ASP A 104 6.95 -11.40 8.17
CA ASP A 104 8.01 -10.52 8.67
C ASP A 104 7.77 -9.04 8.27
N ASP A 105 6.58 -8.72 7.76
CA ASP A 105 6.16 -7.38 7.36
C ASP A 105 4.94 -6.92 8.20
N PRO A 106 5.19 -6.37 9.38
CA PRO A 106 4.13 -6.04 10.34
C PRO A 106 3.15 -5.01 9.81
N GLN A 107 3.60 -4.04 9.00
CA GLN A 107 2.71 -3.03 8.43
C GLN A 107 1.77 -3.65 7.38
N ASN A 108 2.27 -4.48 6.48
CA ASN A 108 1.43 -5.10 5.45
C ASN A 108 0.52 -6.19 6.02
N ALA A 109 0.99 -6.94 7.03
CA ALA A 109 0.15 -7.84 7.79
C ALA A 109 -1.02 -7.09 8.45
N GLU A 110 -0.74 -6.00 9.17
CA GLU A 110 -1.76 -5.21 9.87
C GLU A 110 -2.81 -4.61 8.93
N LEU A 111 -2.39 -4.01 7.81
CA LEU A 111 -3.28 -3.44 6.81
C LEU A 111 -4.17 -4.51 6.18
N THR A 112 -3.58 -5.65 5.81
CA THR A 112 -4.32 -6.74 5.17
C THR A 112 -5.30 -7.40 6.14
N LEU A 113 -4.90 -7.66 7.38
CA LEU A 113 -5.76 -8.22 8.42
C LEU A 113 -6.90 -7.26 8.79
N THR A 114 -6.66 -5.95 8.81
CA THR A 114 -7.72 -4.96 9.04
C THR A 114 -8.81 -5.04 7.97
N ARG A 115 -8.44 -5.17 6.68
CA ARG A 115 -9.41 -5.37 5.59
C ARG A 115 -10.15 -6.71 5.71
N VAL A 116 -9.43 -7.78 6.07
CA VAL A 116 -10.03 -9.09 6.29
C VAL A 116 -11.05 -9.07 7.44
N ALA A 117 -10.71 -8.46 8.58
CA ALA A 117 -11.64 -8.32 9.70
C ALA A 117 -12.92 -7.59 9.29
N GLY A 118 -12.79 -6.49 8.54
CA GLY A 118 -13.96 -5.76 8.00
C GLY A 118 -14.82 -6.62 7.07
N SER A 119 -14.19 -7.38 6.18
CA SER A 119 -14.89 -8.28 5.26
C SER A 119 -15.61 -9.41 6.00
N LEU A 120 -14.93 -10.07 6.95
CA LEU A 120 -15.51 -11.15 7.75
C LEU A 120 -16.69 -10.64 8.58
N ARG A 121 -16.52 -9.49 9.26
CA ARG A 121 -17.61 -8.85 10.02
C ARG A 121 -18.84 -8.60 9.16
N SER A 122 -18.62 -8.04 7.97
CA SER A 122 -19.73 -7.75 7.05
C SER A 122 -20.40 -9.04 6.54
N GLN A 123 -19.61 -10.05 6.18
CA GLN A 123 -20.13 -11.35 5.73
C GLN A 123 -20.91 -12.10 6.82
N LEU A 124 -20.49 -11.98 8.08
CA LEU A 124 -21.12 -12.66 9.23
C LEU A 124 -22.37 -11.94 9.75
N HIS A 125 -22.34 -10.61 9.81
CA HIS A 125 -23.38 -9.83 10.49
C HIS A 125 -24.29 -9.04 9.55
N ASP A 126 -23.73 -8.46 8.48
CA ASP A 126 -24.48 -7.55 7.60
C ASP A 126 -25.15 -8.31 6.45
N THR A 127 -24.36 -9.04 5.64
CA THR A 127 -24.86 -9.72 4.44
C THR A 127 -25.33 -11.15 4.72
N ARG A 128 -24.91 -11.73 5.86
CA ARG A 128 -25.23 -13.11 6.25
C ARG A 128 -24.79 -14.15 5.20
N GLU A 129 -23.73 -13.85 4.45
CA GLU A 129 -23.08 -14.78 3.51
C GLU A 129 -22.37 -15.92 4.24
N LEU A 130 -21.84 -15.66 5.44
CA LEU A 130 -21.25 -16.66 6.30
C LEU A 130 -22.16 -16.97 7.49
N PRO A 131 -22.30 -18.26 7.89
CA PRO A 131 -23.03 -18.63 9.08
C PRO A 131 -22.30 -18.16 10.34
N ASP A 132 -23.09 -17.74 11.33
CA ASP A 132 -22.64 -17.27 12.63
C ASP A 132 -22.34 -18.48 13.54
N ASN A 133 -21.28 -19.22 13.22
CA ASN A 133 -20.85 -20.42 13.95
C ASN A 133 -19.52 -20.18 14.68
N GLU A 134 -19.18 -21.10 15.57
CA GLU A 134 -18.02 -20.98 16.46
C GLU A 134 -16.71 -20.77 15.68
N ASP A 135 -16.48 -21.52 14.61
CA ASP A 135 -15.26 -21.43 13.82
C ASP A 135 -15.14 -20.07 13.12
N ASN A 136 -16.21 -19.59 12.45
CA ASN A 136 -16.16 -18.31 11.74
C ASN A 136 -16.03 -17.11 12.71
N LEU A 137 -16.68 -17.18 13.87
CA LEU A 137 -16.51 -16.19 14.94
C LEU A 137 -15.09 -16.22 15.49
N SER A 138 -14.53 -17.41 15.73
CA SER A 138 -13.15 -17.58 16.22
C SER A 138 -12.13 -17.04 15.23
N LEU A 139 -12.33 -17.25 13.92
CA LEU A 139 -11.50 -16.65 12.88
C LEU A 139 -11.58 -15.12 12.88
N LEU A 140 -12.79 -14.55 12.99
CA LEU A 140 -12.93 -13.09 13.10
C LEU A 140 -12.19 -12.55 14.32
N ASP A 141 -12.37 -13.18 15.48
CA ASP A 141 -11.71 -12.77 16.74
C ASP A 141 -10.18 -12.89 16.64
N ALA A 142 -9.66 -13.98 16.08
CA ALA A 142 -8.23 -14.19 15.88
C ALA A 142 -7.62 -13.13 14.95
N VAL A 143 -8.31 -12.78 13.86
CA VAL A 143 -7.86 -11.72 12.94
C VAL A 143 -7.88 -10.36 13.63
N GLU A 144 -8.94 -10.03 14.36
CA GLU A 144 -9.01 -8.76 15.08
C GLU A 144 -7.95 -8.64 16.19
N GLU A 145 -7.69 -9.74 16.90
CA GLU A 145 -6.64 -9.80 17.91
C GLU A 145 -5.25 -9.69 17.28
N GLY A 146 -5.02 -10.32 16.12
CA GLY A 146 -3.81 -10.13 15.35
C GLY A 146 -3.56 -8.66 14.99
N VAL A 147 -4.58 -7.93 14.54
CA VAL A 147 -4.49 -6.48 14.26
C VAL A 147 -4.11 -5.70 15.53
N ARG A 148 -4.82 -5.92 16.64
CA ARG A 148 -4.55 -5.23 17.91
C ARG A 148 -3.14 -5.54 18.42
N GLY A 149 -2.75 -6.81 18.38
CA GLY A 149 -1.46 -7.29 18.85
C GLY A 149 -0.29 -6.77 18.03
N ILE A 150 -0.40 -6.70 16.69
CA ILE A 150 0.63 -6.10 15.85
C ILE A 150 0.82 -4.62 16.21
N ARG A 151 -0.27 -3.85 16.32
CA ARG A 151 -0.19 -2.43 16.71
C ARG A 151 0.42 -2.25 18.10
N ALA A 152 0.08 -3.11 19.06
CA ALA A 152 0.63 -3.05 20.41
C ALA A 152 2.13 -3.35 20.49
N ASN A 153 2.66 -4.14 19.55
CA ASN A 153 4.06 -4.57 19.52
C ASN A 153 4.90 -3.92 18.42
N HIS A 154 4.34 -2.93 17.71
CA HIS A 154 5.04 -2.17 16.68
C HIS A 154 4.65 -0.69 16.73
N PRO A 155 5.38 0.15 17.50
CA PRO A 155 5.03 1.56 17.72
C PRO A 155 4.89 2.37 16.42
N GLU A 156 5.72 2.10 15.41
CA GLU A 156 5.60 2.78 14.12
C GLU A 156 4.31 2.41 13.38
N VAL A 157 3.90 1.14 13.36
CA VAL A 157 2.63 0.72 12.74
C VAL A 157 1.45 1.37 13.45
N ALA A 158 1.48 1.41 14.80
CA ALA A 158 0.44 2.10 15.57
C ALA A 158 0.37 3.59 15.23
N LYS A 159 1.50 4.29 15.19
CA LYS A 159 1.59 5.71 14.84
C LYS A 159 1.12 5.97 13.41
N ASN A 160 1.56 5.16 12.46
CA ASN A 160 1.14 5.26 11.05
C ASN A 160 -0.37 5.10 10.95
N ARG A 161 -0.93 4.14 11.69
CA ARG A 161 -2.37 3.89 11.72
C ARG A 161 -3.17 5.07 12.28
N GLU A 162 -2.70 5.67 13.38
CA GLU A 162 -3.33 6.86 13.93
C GLU A 162 -3.34 8.02 12.92
N GLN A 163 -2.22 8.22 12.23
CA GLN A 163 -2.12 9.25 11.20
C GLN A 163 -3.05 8.97 10.00
N LEU A 164 -3.12 7.73 9.53
CA LEU A 164 -3.98 7.35 8.41
C LEU A 164 -5.48 7.42 8.77
N ALA A 165 -5.85 7.09 10.01
CA ALA A 165 -7.24 7.17 10.48
C ALA A 165 -7.80 8.60 10.46
N GLN A 166 -6.94 9.62 10.48
CA GLN A 166 -7.34 11.03 10.41
C GLN A 166 -7.56 11.52 8.97
N GLN A 167 -7.26 10.71 7.97
CA GLN A 167 -7.29 11.11 6.57
C GLN A 167 -8.58 10.70 5.87
N ALA A 168 -9.25 11.67 5.24
CA ALA A 168 -10.33 11.41 4.30
C ALA A 168 -9.76 11.34 2.88
N MET A 169 -9.90 10.19 2.22
CA MET A 169 -9.44 9.99 0.85
C MET A 169 -10.59 10.21 -0.14
N LYS A 170 -10.31 10.94 -1.22
CA LYS A 170 -11.22 11.15 -2.36
C LYS A 170 -11.18 9.94 -3.30
N ALA A 171 -12.24 9.77 -4.07
CA ALA A 171 -12.28 8.77 -5.13
C ALA A 171 -11.27 9.07 -6.25
N LEU A 172 -10.71 8.01 -6.84
CA LEU A 172 -9.89 8.10 -8.06
C LEU A 172 -10.73 8.55 -9.26
N ALA A 173 -10.23 9.52 -10.02
CA ALA A 173 -10.80 9.90 -11.30
C ALA A 173 -10.57 8.78 -12.36
N PRO A 174 -11.43 8.66 -13.39
CA PRO A 174 -11.26 7.66 -14.45
C PRO A 174 -9.88 7.72 -15.14
N GLU A 175 -9.37 8.93 -15.38
CA GLU A 175 -8.08 9.16 -16.02
C GLU A 175 -6.92 8.70 -15.11
N ASP A 176 -7.06 8.89 -13.81
CA ASP A 176 -6.08 8.44 -12.80
C ASP A 176 -6.05 6.91 -12.72
N LYS A 177 -7.22 6.26 -12.82
CA LYS A 177 -7.33 4.80 -12.90
C LYS A 177 -6.64 4.25 -14.15
N GLU A 178 -6.83 4.90 -15.29
CA GLU A 178 -6.19 4.52 -16.55
C GLU A 178 -4.66 4.66 -16.45
N LEU A 179 -4.16 5.77 -15.88
CA LEU A 179 -2.72 5.95 -15.69
C LEU A 179 -2.13 4.89 -14.75
N LEU A 180 -2.82 4.54 -13.66
CA LEU A 180 -2.40 3.45 -12.76
C LEU A 180 -2.33 2.10 -13.50
N ALA A 181 -3.32 1.78 -14.34
CA ALA A 181 -3.33 0.56 -15.14
C ALA A 181 -2.15 0.51 -16.12
N GLN A 182 -1.85 1.63 -16.78
CA GLN A 182 -0.74 1.76 -17.72
C GLN A 182 0.63 1.74 -17.01
N ALA A 183 0.70 2.23 -15.77
CA ALA A 183 1.92 2.29 -14.97
C ALA A 183 2.30 0.93 -14.37
N LEU A 184 1.33 0.07 -14.04
CA LEU A 184 1.56 -1.25 -13.46
C LEU A 184 2.69 -2.06 -14.13
N PRO A 185 2.69 -2.29 -15.45
CA PRO A 185 3.75 -3.08 -16.08
C PRO A 185 5.14 -2.43 -15.94
N VAL A 186 5.22 -1.10 -15.86
CA VAL A 186 6.49 -0.39 -15.63
C VAL A 186 6.92 -0.56 -14.18
N LEU A 187 6.01 -0.37 -13.21
CA LEU A 187 6.28 -0.54 -11.79
C LEU A 187 6.75 -1.96 -11.45
N ALA A 188 6.14 -2.98 -12.05
CA ALA A 188 6.56 -4.37 -11.89
C ALA A 188 7.97 -4.62 -12.47
N GLU A 189 8.26 -4.05 -13.65
CA GLU A 189 9.54 -4.23 -14.32
C GLU A 189 10.72 -3.61 -13.55
N ILE A 190 10.50 -2.43 -12.97
CA ILE A 190 11.52 -1.70 -12.19
C ILE A 190 11.64 -2.16 -10.73
N SER A 191 10.82 -3.11 -10.30
CA SER A 191 10.80 -3.63 -8.94
C SER A 191 11.39 -5.05 -8.86
N GLU A 192 11.95 -5.37 -7.70
CA GLU A 192 12.28 -6.75 -7.33
C GLU A 192 11.00 -7.59 -7.24
N PRO A 193 11.08 -8.93 -7.37
CA PRO A 193 9.91 -9.80 -7.46
C PRO A 193 8.85 -9.54 -6.38
N GLU A 194 9.25 -9.40 -5.12
CA GLU A 194 8.31 -9.20 -4.01
C GLU A 194 7.50 -7.90 -4.14
N LEU A 195 8.17 -6.79 -4.49
CA LEU A 195 7.52 -5.48 -4.67
C LEU A 195 6.72 -5.44 -5.98
N ALA A 196 7.19 -6.11 -7.04
CA ALA A 196 6.45 -6.25 -8.29
C ALA A 196 5.11 -6.96 -8.09
N GLU A 197 5.13 -8.11 -7.40
CA GLU A 197 3.93 -8.87 -7.05
C GLU A 197 2.95 -8.06 -6.20
N ASP A 198 3.47 -7.22 -5.28
CA ASP A 198 2.61 -6.35 -4.49
C ASP A 198 1.89 -5.33 -5.37
N PHE A 199 2.58 -4.70 -6.33
CA PHE A 199 1.91 -3.81 -7.30
C PHE A 199 0.89 -4.56 -8.17
N GLU A 200 1.22 -5.76 -8.64
CA GLU A 200 0.34 -6.60 -9.44
C GLU A 200 -0.93 -7.01 -8.70
N ALA A 201 -0.88 -7.15 -7.37
CA ALA A 201 -2.05 -7.39 -6.55
C ALA A 201 -2.82 -6.09 -6.23
N ASP A 202 -2.10 -5.04 -5.85
CA ASP A 202 -2.67 -3.84 -5.25
C ASP A 202 -3.27 -2.89 -6.27
N ILE A 203 -2.63 -2.67 -7.42
CA ILE A 203 -3.12 -1.72 -8.43
C ILE A 203 -4.47 -2.16 -9.02
N PRO A 204 -4.68 -3.44 -9.39
CA PRO A 204 -6.00 -3.89 -9.82
C PRO A 204 -7.07 -3.74 -8.74
N GLU A 205 -6.75 -4.00 -7.47
CA GLU A 205 -7.68 -3.81 -6.35
C GLU A 205 -8.04 -2.33 -6.17
N LEU A 206 -7.05 -1.44 -6.23
CA LEU A 206 -7.21 0.01 -6.13
C LEU A 206 -8.09 0.59 -7.25
N ILE A 207 -7.93 0.10 -8.49
CA ILE A 207 -8.70 0.57 -9.65
C ILE A 207 -10.14 0.04 -9.60
N ASN A 208 -10.30 -1.21 -9.18
CA ASN A 208 -11.58 -1.93 -9.16
C ASN A 208 -12.46 -1.59 -7.96
N ASP A 209 -11.96 -0.89 -6.93
CA ASP A 209 -12.79 -0.52 -5.79
C ASP A 209 -13.94 0.41 -6.24
N THR A 210 -15.09 -0.22 -6.51
CA THR A 210 -16.41 0.35 -6.36
C THR A 210 -16.51 0.79 -4.92
N ILE A 211 -16.36 2.09 -4.70
CA ILE A 211 -16.72 2.74 -3.43
C ILE A 211 -18.24 2.56 -3.30
N LEU A 212 -18.68 1.41 -2.77
CA LEU A 212 -20.03 1.27 -2.26
C LEU A 212 -20.08 2.08 -0.96
N PRO A 213 -21.12 2.92 -0.75
CA PRO A 213 -21.28 3.62 0.51
C PRO A 213 -21.33 2.59 1.65
N LEU A 214 -20.64 2.89 2.74
CA LEU A 214 -20.71 2.06 3.94
C LEU A 214 -22.15 2.03 4.45
N PRO A 215 -22.61 0.90 4.99
CA PRO A 215 -23.84 0.86 5.79
C PRO A 215 -23.77 1.90 6.91
N ASP A 216 -24.89 2.57 7.18
CA ASP A 216 -24.98 3.66 8.16
C ASP A 216 -24.44 3.25 9.54
N GLY A 217 -23.48 4.03 10.06
CA GLY A 217 -22.99 3.93 11.44
C GLY A 217 -21.68 3.18 11.66
N ALA A 218 -21.11 2.52 10.64
CA ALA A 218 -19.77 1.93 10.74
C ALA A 218 -18.69 3.01 10.51
N PRO A 219 -17.60 3.07 11.32
CA PRO A 219 -16.43 3.86 10.97
C PRO A 219 -15.98 3.44 9.57
N PRO A 220 -15.55 4.37 8.70
CA PRO A 220 -15.15 4.01 7.35
C PRO A 220 -14.11 2.90 7.40
N LEU A 221 -14.46 1.74 6.84
CA LEU A 221 -13.48 0.70 6.62
C LEU A 221 -12.42 1.29 5.70
N PRO A 222 -11.13 1.08 6.00
CA PRO A 222 -10.09 1.82 5.37
C PRO A 222 -9.86 1.24 3.97
N GLY A 223 -10.62 1.74 2.97
CA GLY A 223 -10.20 1.72 1.57
C GLY A 223 -8.85 2.44 1.34
N THR A 224 -8.30 3.00 2.41
CA THR A 224 -6.98 3.61 2.52
C THR A 224 -5.83 2.62 2.40
N ASP A 225 -6.00 1.33 2.67
CA ASP A 225 -4.83 0.48 2.95
C ASP A 225 -4.03 0.14 1.68
N VAL A 226 -4.70 -0.31 0.61
CA VAL A 226 -4.07 -0.51 -0.72
C VAL A 226 -3.59 0.82 -1.30
N THR A 227 -4.42 1.86 -1.16
CA THR A 227 -4.09 3.24 -1.55
C THR A 227 -2.80 3.72 -0.89
N THR A 228 -2.68 3.51 0.43
CA THR A 228 -1.52 3.87 1.23
C THR A 228 -0.30 3.13 0.74
N ARG A 229 -0.38 1.80 0.55
CA ARG A 229 0.76 1.01 0.07
C ARG A 229 1.26 1.50 -1.28
N VAL A 230 0.38 1.59 -2.28
CA VAL A 230 0.76 1.99 -3.64
C VAL A 230 1.40 3.37 -3.64
N PHE A 231 0.73 4.38 -3.06
CA PHE A 231 1.20 5.76 -3.13
C PHE A 231 2.37 6.05 -2.19
N SER A 232 2.44 5.40 -1.03
CA SER A 232 3.63 5.46 -0.15
C SER A 232 4.86 4.91 -0.88
N ARG A 233 4.77 3.71 -1.46
CA ARG A 233 5.88 3.08 -2.17
C ARG A 233 6.33 3.89 -3.38
N VAL A 234 5.41 4.31 -4.22
CA VAL A 234 5.71 5.15 -5.39
C VAL A 234 6.39 6.45 -4.98
N SER A 235 5.93 7.11 -3.92
CA SER A 235 6.55 8.35 -3.42
C SER A 235 7.98 8.10 -2.93
N LYS A 236 8.22 7.01 -2.19
CA LYS A 236 9.55 6.61 -1.73
C LYS A 236 10.47 6.21 -2.88
N MET A 237 9.95 5.53 -3.92
CA MET A 237 10.68 5.22 -5.15
C MET A 237 11.12 6.50 -5.88
N ALA A 238 10.25 7.50 -5.99
CA ALA A 238 10.60 8.79 -6.60
C ALA A 238 11.77 9.45 -5.86
N ILE A 239 11.71 9.50 -4.53
CA ILE A 239 12.76 10.05 -3.66
C ILE A 239 14.07 9.24 -3.79
N ALA A 240 13.99 7.91 -3.81
CA ALA A 240 15.17 7.05 -3.95
C ALA A 240 15.85 7.20 -5.33
N THR A 241 15.06 7.40 -6.39
CA THR A 241 15.56 7.63 -7.75
C THR A 241 16.44 8.87 -7.84
N GLU A 242 16.08 9.96 -7.15
CA GLU A 242 16.89 11.18 -7.15
C GLU A 242 18.23 11.00 -6.44
N LYS A 243 18.26 10.19 -5.37
CA LYS A 243 19.49 9.88 -4.62
C LYS A 243 20.40 8.91 -5.37
N GLY A 244 19.85 8.06 -6.23
CA GLY A 244 20.53 6.96 -6.92
C GLY A 244 20.66 7.11 -8.44
N ALA A 245 20.74 8.33 -8.97
CA ALA A 245 20.60 8.69 -10.39
C ALA A 245 21.46 7.92 -11.44
N GLN A 246 22.37 7.03 -11.03
CA GLN A 246 23.18 6.20 -11.93
C GLN A 246 22.56 4.83 -12.28
N ILE A 247 21.50 4.40 -11.59
CA ILE A 247 21.06 3.00 -11.62
C ILE A 247 20.13 2.66 -12.81
N PHE A 248 19.48 3.65 -13.43
CA PHE A 248 18.42 3.44 -14.43
C PHE A 248 18.86 3.60 -15.89
N ASP A 249 20.15 3.36 -16.19
CA ASP A 249 20.66 3.45 -17.57
C ASP A 249 20.50 2.15 -18.38
N SER A 250 19.66 1.21 -17.93
CA SER A 250 19.34 0.01 -18.70
C SER A 250 18.49 0.39 -19.93
N LYS A 251 18.96 -0.02 -21.10
CA LYS A 251 18.31 0.28 -22.39
C LYS A 251 16.96 -0.41 -22.51
N GLU A 252 16.71 -1.50 -21.79
CA GLU A 252 15.45 -2.25 -21.84
C GLU A 252 14.26 -1.44 -21.30
N ILE A 253 14.40 -0.78 -20.15
CA ILE A 253 13.30 -0.01 -19.53
C ILE A 253 12.94 1.23 -20.38
N LYS A 254 13.94 1.86 -21.01
CA LYS A 254 13.80 3.16 -21.71
C LYS A 254 13.10 3.10 -23.06
N THR A 255 13.00 1.96 -23.76
CA THR A 255 12.91 2.02 -25.24
C THR A 255 11.53 1.82 -25.88
N ALA A 256 10.50 1.29 -25.20
CA ALA A 256 9.19 1.11 -25.85
C ALA A 256 7.98 1.57 -25.03
N ARG A 257 7.84 1.11 -23.76
CA ARG A 257 6.64 1.40 -22.94
C ARG A 257 6.62 2.83 -22.40
N LEU A 258 7.72 3.28 -21.81
CA LEU A 258 7.87 4.65 -21.31
C LEU A 258 7.79 5.69 -22.44
N ALA A 259 8.34 5.37 -23.61
CA ALA A 259 8.23 6.18 -24.82
C ALA A 259 6.78 6.31 -25.31
N HIS A 260 5.98 5.24 -25.23
CA HIS A 260 4.55 5.27 -25.57
C HIS A 260 3.74 6.14 -24.60
N LEU A 261 4.09 6.13 -23.31
CA LEU A 261 3.44 6.94 -22.28
C LEU A 261 3.95 8.39 -22.23
N GLY A 262 5.04 8.70 -22.93
CA GLY A 262 5.66 10.03 -22.91
C GLY A 262 6.37 10.38 -21.59
N TYR A 263 6.74 9.39 -20.78
CA TYR A 263 7.36 9.59 -19.46
C TYR A 263 8.79 9.07 -19.39
N THR A 264 9.58 9.64 -18.47
CA THR A 264 10.73 8.94 -17.88
C THR A 264 10.26 8.13 -16.66
N VAL A 265 11.06 7.20 -16.13
CA VAL A 265 10.72 6.50 -14.87
C VAL A 265 10.39 7.50 -13.77
N LEU A 266 11.26 8.50 -13.56
CA LEU A 266 11.06 9.53 -12.54
C LEU A 266 9.79 10.37 -12.82
N GLY A 267 9.56 10.76 -14.07
CA GLY A 267 8.37 11.50 -14.46
C GLY A 267 7.08 10.71 -14.20
N LEU A 268 7.08 9.40 -14.47
CA LEU A 268 5.95 8.52 -14.17
C LEU A 268 5.70 8.45 -12.65
N LEU A 269 6.76 8.25 -11.85
CA LEU A 269 6.64 8.19 -10.39
C LEU A 269 6.11 9.52 -9.82
N TYR A 270 6.52 10.67 -10.36
CA TYR A 270 5.97 11.97 -9.97
C TYR A 270 4.50 12.14 -10.36
N SER A 271 4.09 11.74 -11.57
CA SER A 271 2.68 11.75 -11.97
C SER A 271 1.81 10.89 -11.04
N LEU A 272 2.30 9.71 -10.66
CA LEU A 272 1.60 8.84 -9.71
C LEU A 272 1.56 9.43 -8.29
N ALA A 273 2.64 10.09 -7.85
CA ALA A 273 2.64 10.80 -6.57
C ALA A 273 1.63 11.96 -6.55
N GLN A 274 1.43 12.64 -7.68
CA GLN A 274 0.39 13.67 -7.80
C GLN A 274 -1.03 13.09 -7.67
N ILE A 275 -1.28 11.89 -8.21
CA ILE A 275 -2.55 11.19 -7.97
C ILE A 275 -2.77 10.99 -6.46
N GLY A 276 -1.76 10.47 -5.74
CA GLY A 276 -1.84 10.28 -4.30
C GLY A 276 -2.18 11.57 -3.54
N LEU A 277 -1.56 12.70 -3.92
CA LEU A 277 -1.85 14.00 -3.31
C LEU A 277 -3.27 14.51 -3.62
N ARG A 278 -3.79 14.27 -4.83
CA ARG A 278 -5.19 14.60 -5.20
C ARG A 278 -6.18 13.81 -4.35
N ILE A 279 -5.92 12.52 -4.16
CA ILE A 279 -6.74 11.64 -3.30
C ILE A 279 -6.78 12.17 -1.87
N LEU A 280 -5.64 12.62 -1.33
CA LEU A 280 -5.57 13.23 -0.01
C LEU A 280 -6.17 14.64 0.06
N GLY A 281 -6.59 15.22 -1.08
CA GLY A 281 -7.12 16.58 -1.15
C GLY A 281 -6.10 17.67 -0.82
N ILE A 282 -4.81 17.38 -0.95
CA ILE A 282 -3.71 18.32 -0.69
C ILE A 282 -3.51 19.28 -1.88
N ILE A 283 -3.81 18.80 -3.09
CA ILE A 283 -3.79 19.56 -4.35
C ILE A 283 -5.11 19.43 -5.10
#